data_AF-A0AAU7BP15-F1
#
_entry.id   AF-A0AAU7BP15-F1
#
_cell.length_a   1.000
_cell.length_b   1.000
_cell.length_c   1.000
_cell.angle_alpha   90.00
_cell.angle_beta   90.00
_cell.angle_gamma   90.00
#
_symmetry.space_group_name_H-M   'P 1'
#
loop_
_entity.id
_entity.type
_entity.pdbx_description
1 polymer ?
#
loop_
_entity_poly.entity_id
_entity_poly.type
_entity_poly.pdbx_seq_one_letter_code
_entity_poly.pdbx_strand_id
1 'polypeptide(L)'
;MKKIIVFIIAIFSLTLNAQQGINYKALVKDNLGNVVANQSITVQFQILEGVGQTNVYQETHTPTTTTNGFVVLIMGTGTVNSGVFNTIDWGNDDHYLNVRINTGSGLIDMGTTQFSAVPYALHAKSVDGAVSKLNDLTDAKSDNDGTDNGSSVFMGIDAGLNDDGTNNRNVGIGYQALYSNTTGAVNTANGFHALYSNTTGSSNTANGFHALYSNTTGSSNTANGYLALESNTEGNYNTANGYLALVKNTTGSFNTANGDEALFRNTTGYYNTANGYRALYSNTIGNSNTANGNEALYSNTTGTANTANGNKALDSNTTGHYNTAFGNTSLKTNVSGSYNVAIGNDALYNVTSGSNNIALGAATTVPSATGSHQVRIGNSQITYAGVQVAWTVTSDKRWKDQIRELPYGLNMVNRLQPVDYVRKNNTQQTREIGFIAQDVQKVLQDLGYNNQGLLSKDDQGYLSIRYNDLIPVLTKAIQEQQEQIKKLQTEKASYNAELNNLQVKTEQQSKVLQQLLERVSIIENANSN
;
A
#
# COMPACT_ATOMS: atom_id res chain seq x y z
N MET A 1 -38.73 8.56 38.26
CA MET A 1 -38.74 9.89 37.63
C MET A 1 -38.34 9.72 36.16
N LYS A 2 -39.31 9.64 35.25
CA LYS A 2 -39.08 9.56 33.80
C LYS A 2 -39.08 10.99 33.26
N LYS A 3 -37.98 11.44 32.65
CA LYS A 3 -37.87 12.76 32.03
C LYS A 3 -38.41 12.66 30.60
N ILE A 4 -39.57 13.25 30.36
CA ILE A 4 -40.13 13.48 29.03
C ILE A 4 -39.48 14.76 28.49
N ILE A 5 -38.68 14.63 27.43
CA ILE A 5 -38.14 15.77 26.68
C ILE A 5 -39.11 16.01 25.51
N VAL A 6 -39.93 17.05 25.62
CA VAL A 6 -40.81 17.54 24.55
C VAL A 6 -39.96 18.44 23.63
N PHE A 7 -39.81 18.04 22.37
CA PHE A 7 -39.18 18.85 21.34
C PHE A 7 -40.26 19.73 20.70
N ILE A 8 -40.26 21.02 21.01
CA ILE A 8 -41.15 22.01 20.38
C ILE A 8 -40.57 22.35 19.01
N ILE A 9 -41.22 21.88 17.94
CA ILE A 9 -40.97 22.33 16.57
C ILE A 9 -41.65 23.69 16.43
N ALA A 10 -40.83 24.74 16.37
CA ALA A 10 -41.28 26.07 15.96
C ALA A 10 -41.52 26.06 14.45
N ILE A 11 -42.78 25.97 14.04
CA ILE A 11 -43.20 26.21 12.65
C ILE A 11 -43.03 27.72 12.40
N PHE A 12 -41.97 28.11 11.72
CA PHE A 12 -41.89 29.42 11.08
C PHE A 12 -42.83 29.39 9.86
N SER A 13 -44.07 29.83 10.04
CA SER A 13 -44.92 30.22 8.92
C SER A 13 -44.32 31.50 8.33
N LEU A 14 -43.61 31.36 7.21
CA LEU A 14 -43.34 32.48 6.31
C LEU A 14 -44.68 32.94 5.76
N THR A 15 -45.29 33.95 6.40
CA THR A 15 -46.39 34.67 5.78
C THR A 15 -45.79 35.55 4.68
N LEU A 16 -45.84 35.03 3.45
CA LEU A 16 -45.71 35.84 2.26
C LEU A 16 -46.85 36.86 2.30
N ASN A 17 -46.53 38.11 2.62
CA ASN A 17 -47.49 39.21 2.50
C ASN A 17 -47.68 39.46 1.01
N ALA A 18 -48.62 38.72 0.41
CA ALA A 18 -49.12 38.98 -0.92
C ALA A 18 -49.62 40.43 -0.99
N GLN A 19 -49.43 41.05 -2.15
CA GLN A 19 -49.81 42.43 -2.42
C GLN A 19 -51.28 42.68 -2.03
N GLN A 20 -51.50 43.54 -1.02
CA GLN A 20 -52.83 43.80 -0.43
C GLN A 20 -53.68 44.76 -1.29
N GLY A 21 -53.88 44.38 -2.55
CA GLY A 21 -54.74 45.08 -3.49
C GLY A 21 -54.04 45.84 -4.61
N ILE A 22 -54.83 46.30 -5.57
CA ILE A 22 -54.35 47.00 -6.78
C ILE A 22 -54.74 48.48 -6.68
N ASN A 23 -53.75 49.38 -6.73
CA ASN A 23 -54.02 50.82 -6.73
C ASN A 23 -54.80 51.24 -7.99
N TYR A 24 -55.87 52.00 -7.80
CA TYR A 24 -56.70 52.56 -8.85
C TYR A 24 -56.89 54.06 -8.62
N LYS A 25 -56.68 54.86 -9.66
CA LYS A 25 -56.90 56.32 -9.61
C LYS A 25 -57.70 56.74 -10.83
N ALA A 26 -58.78 57.48 -10.60
CA ALA A 26 -59.64 57.97 -11.66
C ALA A 26 -60.04 59.44 -11.44
N LEU A 27 -60.32 60.13 -12.54
CA LEU A 27 -60.96 61.44 -12.58
C LEU A 27 -62.44 61.26 -12.89
N VAL A 28 -63.31 61.73 -12.00
CA VAL A 28 -64.76 61.56 -12.13
C VAL A 28 -65.37 62.84 -12.70
N LYS A 29 -66.13 62.69 -13.78
CA LYS A 29 -66.82 63.77 -14.47
C LYS A 29 -68.32 63.46 -14.58
N ASP A 30 -69.13 64.51 -14.68
CA ASP A 30 -70.56 64.41 -14.95
C ASP A 30 -70.84 64.20 -16.46
N ASN A 31 -72.12 64.03 -16.81
CA ASN A 31 -72.57 63.80 -18.18
C ASN A 31 -72.42 65.04 -19.11
N LEU A 32 -72.00 66.19 -18.57
CA LEU A 32 -71.68 67.41 -19.30
C LEU A 32 -70.15 67.62 -19.41
N GLY A 33 -69.35 66.70 -18.86
CA GLY A 33 -67.89 66.75 -18.86
C GLY A 33 -67.27 67.60 -17.74
N ASN A 34 -68.09 68.15 -16.83
CA ASN A 34 -67.61 68.90 -15.67
C ASN A 34 -67.09 67.95 -14.60
N VAL A 35 -66.14 68.43 -13.80
CA VAL A 35 -65.52 67.66 -12.73
C VAL A 35 -66.49 67.51 -11.55
N VAL A 36 -66.69 66.29 -11.07
CA VAL A 36 -67.49 66.02 -9.86
C VAL A 36 -66.61 66.29 -8.65
N ALA A 37 -66.62 67.51 -8.12
CA ALA A 37 -65.73 67.94 -7.04
C ALA A 37 -66.37 67.83 -5.65
N ASN A 38 -65.62 67.35 -4.65
CA ASN A 38 -66.01 67.27 -3.23
C ASN A 38 -67.34 66.55 -2.97
N GLN A 39 -67.68 65.54 -3.78
CA GLN A 39 -68.92 64.79 -3.68
C GLN A 39 -68.65 63.34 -3.28
N SER A 40 -69.47 62.79 -2.38
CA SER A 40 -69.46 61.35 -2.09
C SER A 40 -70.07 60.60 -3.27
N ILE A 41 -69.32 59.64 -3.80
CA ILE A 41 -69.73 58.80 -4.93
C ILE A 41 -69.60 57.33 -4.53
N THR A 42 -70.26 56.44 -5.28
CA THR A 42 -70.03 55.00 -5.16
C THR A 42 -69.27 54.51 -6.38
N VAL A 43 -68.19 53.76 -6.16
CA VAL A 43 -67.41 53.10 -7.20
C VAL A 43 -67.45 51.60 -6.95
N GLN A 44 -67.90 50.84 -7.93
CA GLN A 44 -67.94 49.38 -7.89
C GLN A 44 -66.94 48.82 -8.89
N PHE A 45 -66.13 47.87 -8.42
CA PHE A 45 -65.18 47.13 -9.22
C PHE A 45 -65.69 45.71 -9.43
N GLN A 46 -65.59 45.21 -10.65
CA GLN A 46 -65.84 43.82 -11.02
C GLN A 46 -64.60 43.28 -11.75
N ILE A 47 -64.10 42.14 -11.30
CA ILE A 47 -63.04 41.40 -11.96
C ILE A 47 -63.70 40.24 -12.71
N LEU A 48 -63.45 40.20 -14.01
CA LEU A 48 -64.02 39.22 -14.93
C LEU A 48 -62.89 38.33 -15.46
N GLU A 49 -63.14 37.02 -15.58
CA GLU A 49 -62.16 36.02 -16.00
C GLU A 49 -62.55 35.40 -17.36
N GLY A 50 -61.56 35.24 -18.23
CA GLY A 50 -61.65 34.53 -19.50
C GLY A 50 -62.49 35.23 -20.57
N VAL A 51 -62.57 34.60 -21.75
CA VAL A 51 -63.34 35.13 -22.90
C VAL A 51 -64.84 35.26 -22.64
N GLY A 52 -65.36 34.50 -21.67
CA GLY A 52 -66.76 34.58 -21.22
C GLY A 52 -67.06 35.73 -20.27
N GLN A 53 -66.03 36.49 -19.83
CA GLN A 53 -66.14 37.58 -18.86
C GLN A 53 -66.95 37.20 -17.61
N THR A 54 -66.65 36.04 -17.03
CA THR A 54 -67.33 35.55 -15.82
C THR A 54 -66.90 36.38 -14.62
N ASN A 55 -67.85 36.91 -13.83
CA ASN A 55 -67.52 37.68 -12.62
C ASN A 55 -66.94 36.78 -11.52
N VAL A 56 -65.65 36.95 -11.24
CA VAL A 56 -64.93 36.20 -10.19
C VAL A 56 -64.80 36.99 -8.90
N TYR A 57 -64.92 38.32 -8.95
CA TYR A 57 -64.85 39.16 -7.76
C TYR A 57 -65.51 40.52 -7.98
N GLN A 58 -66.24 40.99 -6.96
CA GLN A 58 -66.87 42.30 -6.98
C GLN A 58 -66.80 42.96 -5.60
N GLU A 59 -66.50 44.26 -5.60
CA GLU A 59 -66.50 45.09 -4.39
C GLU A 59 -67.00 46.51 -4.68
N THR A 60 -67.40 47.21 -3.62
CA THR A 60 -67.90 48.57 -3.67
C THR A 60 -67.15 49.47 -2.69
N HIS A 61 -66.83 50.67 -3.14
CA HIS A 61 -66.20 51.75 -2.39
C HIS A 61 -67.11 53.00 -2.40
N THR A 62 -67.08 53.77 -1.32
CA THR A 62 -67.83 55.04 -1.23
C THR A 62 -66.90 56.23 -0.94
N PRO A 63 -65.97 56.58 -1.85
CA PRO A 63 -65.05 57.69 -1.64
C PRO A 63 -65.73 59.06 -1.80
N THR A 64 -65.08 60.10 -1.28
CA THR A 64 -65.37 61.49 -1.61
C THR A 64 -64.35 61.98 -2.63
N THR A 65 -64.82 62.54 -3.75
CA THR A 65 -63.94 63.10 -4.78
C THR A 65 -63.19 64.33 -4.26
N THR A 66 -61.97 64.57 -4.74
CA THR A 66 -61.22 65.80 -4.41
C THR A 66 -61.80 67.04 -5.11
N THR A 67 -61.30 68.24 -4.78
CA THR A 67 -61.63 69.50 -5.50
C THR A 67 -61.41 69.42 -7.01
N ASN A 68 -60.49 68.54 -7.45
CA ASN A 68 -60.20 68.30 -8.86
C ASN A 68 -60.86 67.00 -9.39
N GLY A 69 -61.82 66.42 -8.66
CA GLY A 69 -62.60 65.24 -9.05
C GLY A 69 -61.86 63.90 -9.07
N PHE A 70 -60.65 63.85 -8.51
CA PHE A 70 -59.92 62.60 -8.40
C PHE A 70 -60.42 61.74 -7.24
N VAL A 71 -60.39 60.42 -7.44
CA VAL A 71 -60.47 59.38 -6.41
C VAL A 71 -59.25 58.48 -6.49
N VAL A 72 -58.76 58.05 -5.32
CA VAL A 72 -57.70 57.04 -5.19
C VAL A 72 -58.26 55.92 -4.33
N LEU A 73 -58.28 54.71 -4.90
CA LEU A 73 -58.87 53.52 -4.31
C LEU A 73 -57.86 52.39 -4.40
N ILE A 74 -57.97 51.41 -3.50
CA ILE A 74 -57.19 50.18 -3.57
C ILE A 74 -58.19 49.06 -3.77
N MET A 75 -58.11 48.39 -4.93
CA MET A 75 -58.99 47.27 -5.23
C MET A 75 -58.62 46.09 -4.33
N GLY A 76 -59.60 45.47 -3.68
CA GLY A 76 -59.42 44.40 -2.68
C GLY A 76 -59.59 44.87 -1.23
N THR A 77 -59.78 46.17 -0.98
CA THR A 77 -60.02 46.73 0.36
C THR A 77 -61.42 47.31 0.53
N GLY A 78 -62.29 47.16 -0.47
CA GLY A 78 -63.66 47.68 -0.46
C GLY A 78 -64.63 46.77 0.30
N THR A 79 -65.90 47.15 0.30
CA THR A 79 -66.96 46.27 0.79
C THR A 79 -67.25 45.21 -0.27
N VAL A 80 -66.88 43.96 0.00
CA VAL A 80 -67.04 42.84 -0.94
C VAL A 80 -68.52 42.56 -1.19
N ASN A 81 -68.91 42.50 -2.46
CA ASN A 81 -70.25 42.12 -2.89
C ASN A 81 -70.31 40.62 -3.29
N SER A 82 -69.26 40.09 -3.91
CA SER A 82 -69.14 38.67 -4.28
C SER A 82 -67.69 38.26 -4.52
N GLY A 83 -67.35 36.98 -4.30
CA GLY A 83 -66.01 36.45 -4.51
C GLY A 83 -65.03 36.76 -3.37
N VAL A 84 -63.77 36.31 -3.51
CA VAL A 84 -62.69 36.59 -2.55
C VAL A 84 -61.45 37.05 -3.33
N PHE A 85 -60.97 38.26 -3.09
CA PHE A 85 -59.90 38.88 -3.88
C PHE A 85 -58.60 38.06 -3.88
N ASN A 86 -58.24 37.50 -2.72
CA ASN A 86 -56.99 36.77 -2.53
C ASN A 86 -56.98 35.36 -3.15
N THR A 87 -58.12 34.87 -3.65
CA THR A 87 -58.23 33.55 -4.30
C THR A 87 -58.31 33.65 -5.81
N ILE A 88 -58.22 34.85 -6.39
CA ILE A 88 -58.20 35.05 -7.84
C ILE A 88 -56.86 34.52 -8.38
N ASP A 89 -56.91 33.58 -9.32
CA ASP A 89 -55.73 33.03 -9.98
C ASP A 89 -55.34 33.89 -11.19
N TRP A 90 -54.54 34.92 -10.92
CA TRP A 90 -54.06 35.85 -11.92
C TRP A 90 -53.16 35.22 -13.01
N GLY A 91 -52.78 33.94 -12.91
CA GLY A 91 -51.84 33.27 -13.83
C GLY A 91 -52.46 32.33 -14.86
N ASN A 92 -53.72 31.92 -14.66
CA ASN A 92 -54.33 30.85 -15.46
C ASN A 92 -55.09 31.35 -16.70
N ASP A 93 -55.78 32.50 -16.60
CA ASP A 93 -56.58 33.10 -17.68
C ASP A 93 -56.44 34.63 -17.75
N ASP A 94 -56.91 35.24 -18.84
CA ASP A 94 -56.97 36.69 -18.99
C ASP A 94 -58.03 37.30 -18.05
N HIS A 95 -57.63 38.32 -17.29
CA HIS A 95 -58.51 39.03 -16.36
C HIS A 95 -58.85 40.43 -16.86
N TYR A 96 -60.08 40.89 -16.58
CA TYR A 96 -60.61 42.18 -16.99
C TYR A 96 -61.21 42.93 -15.81
N LEU A 97 -61.01 44.24 -15.77
CA LEU A 97 -61.63 45.16 -14.81
C LEU A 97 -62.81 45.89 -15.45
N ASN A 98 -64.02 45.67 -14.93
CA ASN A 98 -65.18 46.52 -15.19
C ASN A 98 -65.37 47.50 -14.01
N VAL A 99 -65.59 48.77 -14.33
CA VAL A 99 -65.76 49.84 -13.35
C VAL A 99 -67.14 50.46 -13.50
N ARG A 100 -67.89 50.57 -12.40
CA ARG A 100 -69.20 51.23 -12.38
C ARG A 100 -69.22 52.35 -11.36
N ILE A 101 -69.80 53.50 -11.71
CA ILE A 101 -69.81 54.68 -10.85
C ILE A 101 -71.25 55.17 -10.66
N ASN A 102 -71.58 55.57 -9.43
CA ASN A 102 -72.84 56.25 -9.10
C ASN A 102 -72.54 57.59 -8.45
N THR A 103 -73.01 58.67 -9.08
CA THR A 103 -72.93 60.06 -8.60
C THR A 103 -74.25 60.58 -8.04
N GLY A 104 -75.28 59.73 -7.93
CA GLY A 104 -76.61 60.06 -7.37
C GLY A 104 -77.81 59.56 -8.18
N SER A 105 -77.60 58.96 -9.36
CA SER A 105 -78.65 58.53 -10.30
C SER A 105 -78.64 57.03 -10.65
N GLY A 106 -77.83 56.23 -9.95
CA GLY A 106 -77.65 54.79 -10.18
C GLY A 106 -76.24 54.45 -10.65
N LEU A 107 -75.90 53.16 -10.67
CA LEU A 107 -74.59 52.70 -11.16
C LEU A 107 -74.56 52.75 -12.69
N ILE A 108 -73.64 53.53 -13.24
CA ILE A 108 -73.36 53.64 -14.67
C ILE A 108 -72.09 52.84 -14.97
N ASP A 109 -72.12 52.04 -16.03
CA ASP A 109 -70.96 51.28 -16.51
C ASP A 109 -69.97 52.20 -17.24
N MET A 110 -68.73 52.22 -16.76
CA MET A 110 -67.65 53.03 -17.31
C MET A 110 -66.75 52.23 -18.28
N GLY A 111 -67.08 50.96 -18.53
CA GLY A 111 -66.38 50.08 -19.47
C GLY A 111 -65.52 49.02 -18.80
N THR A 112 -65.14 48.03 -19.60
CA THR A 112 -64.30 46.88 -19.21
C THR A 112 -62.93 46.98 -19.88
N THR A 113 -61.86 46.87 -19.11
CA THR A 113 -60.47 46.94 -19.60
C THR A 113 -59.70 45.69 -19.14
N GLN A 114 -58.94 45.06 -20.04
CA GLN A 114 -58.09 43.92 -19.68
C GLN A 114 -56.92 44.35 -18.79
N PHE A 115 -56.63 43.56 -17.75
CA PHE A 115 -55.38 43.69 -17.02
C PHE A 115 -54.23 43.25 -17.94
N SER A 116 -53.40 44.21 -18.34
CA SER A 116 -52.13 43.89 -19.02
C SER A 116 -51.04 43.69 -17.96
N ALA A 117 -50.35 42.54 -18.00
CA ALA A 117 -49.30 42.21 -17.04
C ALA A 117 -48.15 43.23 -17.08
N VAL A 118 -47.68 43.68 -15.91
CA VAL A 118 -46.45 44.47 -15.78
C VAL A 118 -45.22 43.57 -15.99
N PRO A 119 -44.08 44.11 -16.48
CA PRO A 119 -42.87 43.32 -16.79
C PRO A 119 -42.35 42.41 -15.65
N TYR A 120 -42.64 42.76 -14.39
CA TYR A 120 -42.28 41.94 -13.22
C TYR A 120 -43.00 40.57 -13.17
N ALA A 121 -44.20 40.44 -13.72
CA ALA A 121 -44.94 39.17 -13.74
C ALA A 121 -44.41 38.20 -14.82
N LEU A 122 -43.85 38.72 -15.92
CA LEU A 122 -43.20 37.90 -16.96
C LEU A 122 -41.91 37.25 -16.45
N HIS A 123 -41.16 37.92 -15.57
CA HIS A 123 -39.95 37.35 -14.98
C HIS A 123 -40.23 36.24 -13.96
N ALA A 124 -41.40 36.19 -13.33
CA ALA A 124 -41.77 35.09 -12.43
C ALA A 124 -41.88 33.75 -13.18
N LYS A 125 -42.33 33.76 -14.44
CA LYS A 125 -42.31 32.56 -15.32
C LYS A 125 -40.90 32.16 -15.75
N SER A 126 -39.95 33.10 -15.78
CA SER A 126 -38.54 32.81 -16.11
C SER A 126 -37.72 32.20 -14.97
N VAL A 127 -38.26 32.15 -13.74
CA VAL A 127 -37.59 31.52 -12.58
C VAL A 127 -37.90 30.03 -12.45
N ASP A 128 -38.87 29.52 -13.21
CA ASP A 128 -39.23 28.09 -13.25
C ASP A 128 -38.12 27.21 -13.87
N GLY A 129 -37.09 27.83 -14.47
CA GLY A 129 -35.91 27.14 -15.01
C GLY A 129 -34.57 27.52 -14.37
N ALA A 130 -34.55 28.39 -13.34
CA ALA A 130 -33.31 29.03 -12.86
C ALA A 130 -32.86 28.59 -11.46
N VAL A 131 -33.46 27.53 -10.89
CA VAL A 131 -32.87 26.82 -9.74
C VAL A 131 -32.47 25.40 -10.14
N SER A 132 -31.34 25.35 -10.82
CA SER A 132 -30.45 24.22 -11.01
C SER A 132 -29.80 23.75 -9.69
N LYS A 133 -30.58 23.46 -8.64
CA LYS A 133 -30.10 22.89 -7.37
C LYS A 133 -31.08 21.83 -6.86
N LEU A 134 -30.65 20.57 -7.00
CA LEU A 134 -31.03 19.40 -6.20
C LEU A 134 -32.53 19.30 -5.83
N ASN A 135 -33.44 19.51 -6.79
CA ASN A 135 -34.87 19.30 -6.60
C ASN A 135 -35.46 18.24 -7.54
N ASP A 136 -34.60 17.38 -8.08
CA ASP A 136 -34.99 16.01 -8.39
C ASP A 136 -34.18 15.12 -7.44
N LEU A 137 -34.68 15.00 -6.21
CA LEU A 137 -34.34 13.87 -5.33
C LEU A 137 -35.51 12.88 -5.32
N THR A 138 -36.49 13.07 -6.21
CA THR A 138 -37.61 12.16 -6.43
C THR A 138 -37.18 10.95 -7.25
N ASP A 139 -36.16 11.09 -8.10
CA ASP A 139 -35.42 10.02 -8.79
C ASP A 139 -34.20 9.50 -7.97
N ALA A 140 -33.65 10.32 -7.07
CA ALA A 140 -32.45 9.98 -6.31
C ALA A 140 -32.68 8.94 -5.20
N LYS A 141 -33.92 8.51 -4.96
CA LYS A 141 -34.21 7.36 -4.09
C LYS A 141 -34.59 6.16 -4.93
N SER A 142 -33.73 5.14 -4.93
CA SER A 142 -34.10 3.79 -5.36
C SER A 142 -34.90 3.10 -4.23
N ASP A 143 -36.15 3.52 -4.01
CA ASP A 143 -37.04 2.82 -3.07
C ASP A 143 -38.42 2.62 -3.69
N ASN A 144 -38.55 1.50 -4.41
CA ASN A 144 -39.83 1.04 -4.95
C ASN A 144 -40.57 0.09 -3.98
N ASP A 145 -40.02 -0.22 -2.80
CA ASP A 145 -40.64 -1.13 -1.82
C ASP A 145 -41.39 -0.40 -0.69
N GLY A 146 -41.20 0.92 -0.59
CA GLY A 146 -41.96 1.81 0.29
C GLY A 146 -41.55 1.72 1.76
N THR A 147 -40.39 1.14 2.05
CA THR A 147 -39.94 0.91 3.44
C THR A 147 -38.92 1.92 3.97
N ASP A 148 -38.41 2.83 3.13
CA ASP A 148 -37.50 3.96 3.42
C ASP A 148 -36.26 3.58 4.27
N ASN A 149 -35.88 2.28 4.30
CA ASN A 149 -34.87 1.74 5.21
C ASN A 149 -33.55 1.34 4.53
N GLY A 150 -33.43 1.55 3.21
CA GLY A 150 -32.26 1.15 2.43
C GLY A 150 -32.07 1.84 1.07
N SER A 151 -32.65 3.02 0.85
CA SER A 151 -32.55 3.73 -0.44
C SER A 151 -31.11 4.10 -0.81
N SER A 152 -30.78 4.04 -2.11
CA SER A 152 -29.55 4.62 -2.66
C SER A 152 -29.69 6.14 -2.87
N VAL A 153 -28.56 6.82 -3.12
CA VAL A 153 -28.48 8.24 -3.49
C VAL A 153 -27.64 8.37 -4.76
N PHE A 154 -28.23 8.91 -5.83
CA PHE A 154 -27.54 9.14 -7.10
C PHE A 154 -27.56 10.62 -7.51
N MET A 155 -26.40 11.15 -7.92
CA MET A 155 -26.23 12.55 -8.32
C MET A 155 -25.33 12.63 -9.56
N GLY A 156 -25.94 12.84 -10.73
CA GLY A 156 -25.23 12.93 -12.01
C GLY A 156 -26.05 12.28 -13.11
N ILE A 157 -25.85 12.71 -14.36
CA ILE A 157 -26.54 12.12 -15.52
C ILE A 157 -26.22 10.61 -15.56
N ASP A 158 -27.28 9.80 -15.62
CA ASP A 158 -27.26 8.33 -15.66
C ASP A 158 -26.54 7.66 -14.46
N ALA A 159 -26.37 8.36 -13.33
CA ALA A 159 -25.86 7.73 -12.13
C ALA A 159 -26.89 6.72 -11.59
N GLY A 160 -26.48 5.47 -11.37
CA GLY A 160 -27.39 4.41 -10.91
C GLY A 160 -28.49 3.99 -11.90
N LEU A 161 -28.33 4.28 -13.21
CA LEU A 161 -29.39 4.07 -14.21
C LEU A 161 -30.02 2.68 -14.22
N ASN A 162 -29.22 1.63 -14.00
CA ASN A 162 -29.68 0.23 -13.99
C ASN A 162 -29.95 -0.33 -12.59
N ASP A 163 -30.01 0.51 -11.55
CA ASP A 163 -30.34 0.08 -10.19
C ASP A 163 -31.74 -0.54 -10.16
N ASP A 164 -31.88 -1.66 -9.44
CA ASP A 164 -33.13 -2.44 -9.42
C ASP A 164 -34.22 -1.83 -8.52
N GLY A 165 -33.95 -0.70 -7.86
CA GLY A 165 -34.93 -0.04 -7.01
C GLY A 165 -35.11 -0.70 -5.64
N THR A 166 -34.26 -1.67 -5.29
CA THR A 166 -34.28 -2.35 -3.98
C THR A 166 -33.39 -1.63 -2.96
N ASN A 167 -33.38 -2.12 -1.72
CA ASN A 167 -32.67 -1.55 -0.57
C ASN A 167 -31.12 -1.71 -0.63
N ASN A 168 -30.52 -1.20 -1.71
CA ASN A 168 -29.10 -1.33 -2.02
C ASN A 168 -28.21 -0.41 -1.17
N ARG A 169 -28.67 0.76 -0.71
CA ARG A 169 -27.89 1.71 0.11
C ARG A 169 -26.60 2.21 -0.59
N ASN A 170 -26.66 2.46 -1.89
CA ASN A 170 -25.52 2.99 -2.64
C ASN A 170 -25.44 4.52 -2.60
N VAL A 171 -24.25 5.06 -2.84
CA VAL A 171 -24.02 6.49 -3.11
C VAL A 171 -23.27 6.60 -4.43
N GLY A 172 -23.86 7.21 -5.45
CA GLY A 172 -23.22 7.47 -6.74
C GLY A 172 -23.22 8.95 -7.07
N ILE A 173 -22.05 9.54 -7.30
CA ILE A 173 -21.87 10.96 -7.61
C ILE A 173 -20.95 11.09 -8.82
N GLY A 174 -21.44 11.70 -9.89
CA GLY A 174 -20.72 11.89 -11.16
C GLY A 174 -21.46 11.26 -12.35
N TYR A 175 -21.06 11.67 -13.55
CA TYR A 175 -21.59 11.11 -14.80
C TYR A 175 -21.39 9.59 -14.84
N GLN A 176 -22.49 8.85 -15.00
CA GLN A 176 -22.52 7.39 -15.09
C GLN A 176 -21.80 6.66 -13.93
N ALA A 177 -21.79 7.24 -12.73
CA ALA A 177 -21.37 6.51 -11.54
C ALA A 177 -22.36 5.38 -11.23
N LEU A 178 -21.87 4.16 -10.95
CA LEU A 178 -22.72 2.97 -10.72
C LEU A 178 -23.73 2.65 -11.86
N TYR A 179 -23.42 3.04 -13.09
CA TYR A 179 -24.36 2.93 -14.23
C TYR A 179 -24.98 1.54 -14.41
N SER A 180 -24.19 0.47 -14.32
CA SER A 180 -24.65 -0.91 -14.56
C SER A 180 -25.10 -1.65 -13.29
N ASN A 181 -25.10 -0.99 -12.13
CA ASN A 181 -25.34 -1.65 -10.85
C ASN A 181 -26.78 -2.13 -10.76
N THR A 182 -27.01 -3.44 -10.68
CA THR A 182 -28.36 -4.00 -10.59
C THR A 182 -28.74 -4.26 -9.13
N THR A 183 -28.02 -5.15 -8.44
CA THR A 183 -28.34 -5.61 -7.06
C THR A 183 -27.17 -5.40 -6.08
N GLY A 184 -26.07 -4.80 -6.55
CA GLY A 184 -24.91 -4.51 -5.71
C GLY A 184 -25.27 -3.46 -4.66
N ALA A 185 -24.91 -3.73 -3.41
CA ALA A 185 -25.33 -2.92 -2.27
C ALA A 185 -24.14 -2.30 -1.53
N VAL A 186 -24.39 -1.19 -0.82
CA VAL A 186 -23.45 -0.50 0.07
C VAL A 186 -22.20 -0.01 -0.66
N ASN A 187 -22.34 0.40 -1.92
CA ASN A 187 -21.26 0.96 -2.72
C ASN A 187 -21.21 2.49 -2.60
N THR A 188 -20.02 3.06 -2.58
CA THR A 188 -19.78 4.50 -2.72
C THR A 188 -18.97 4.75 -3.98
N ALA A 189 -19.52 5.48 -4.94
CA ALA A 189 -18.89 5.85 -6.20
C ALA A 189 -18.90 7.39 -6.34
N ASN A 190 -17.73 8.01 -6.35
CA ASN A 190 -17.56 9.45 -6.51
C ASN A 190 -16.54 9.73 -7.62
N GLY A 191 -17.02 10.15 -8.78
CA GLY A 191 -16.19 10.45 -9.94
C GLY A 191 -16.85 10.04 -11.25
N PHE A 192 -16.34 10.58 -12.36
CA PHE A 192 -16.76 10.21 -13.71
C PHE A 192 -16.52 8.71 -13.93
N HIS A 193 -17.58 7.96 -14.23
CA HIS A 193 -17.59 6.51 -14.42
C HIS A 193 -17.01 5.69 -13.24
N ALA A 194 -17.08 6.19 -12.00
CA ALA A 194 -16.71 5.38 -10.85
C ALA A 194 -17.69 4.18 -10.72
N LEU A 195 -17.16 2.96 -10.60
CA LEU A 195 -17.95 1.71 -10.54
C LEU A 195 -18.94 1.50 -11.72
N TYR A 196 -18.61 2.01 -12.91
CA TYR A 196 -19.50 1.99 -14.09
C TYR A 196 -20.10 0.61 -14.44
N SER A 197 -19.27 -0.44 -14.43
CA SER A 197 -19.67 -1.80 -14.86
C SER A 197 -20.15 -2.69 -13.71
N ASN A 198 -20.23 -2.17 -12.48
CA ASN A 198 -20.61 -2.98 -11.31
C ASN A 198 -22.00 -3.56 -11.54
N THR A 199 -22.23 -4.85 -11.33
CA THR A 199 -23.56 -5.46 -11.48
C THR A 199 -24.10 -5.92 -10.12
N THR A 200 -23.36 -6.82 -9.45
CA THR A 200 -23.78 -7.40 -8.15
C THR A 200 -22.74 -7.18 -7.04
N GLY A 201 -21.58 -6.58 -7.37
CA GLY A 201 -20.52 -6.30 -6.41
C GLY A 201 -21.00 -5.36 -5.29
N SER A 202 -20.63 -5.67 -4.04
CA SER A 202 -21.12 -4.95 -2.86
C SER A 202 -19.98 -4.42 -1.99
N SER A 203 -20.27 -3.40 -1.18
CA SER A 203 -19.33 -2.80 -0.22
C SER A 203 -18.07 -2.20 -0.85
N ASN A 204 -18.15 -1.70 -2.09
CA ASN A 204 -17.02 -1.07 -2.76
C ASN A 204 -16.99 0.45 -2.53
N THR A 205 -15.80 1.02 -2.38
CA THR A 205 -15.57 2.47 -2.36
C THR A 205 -14.71 2.85 -3.56
N ALA A 206 -15.20 3.70 -4.45
CA ALA A 206 -14.52 4.20 -5.63
C ALA A 206 -14.55 5.73 -5.63
N ASN A 207 -13.39 6.36 -5.48
CA ASN A 207 -13.24 7.81 -5.46
C ASN A 207 -12.18 8.23 -6.49
N GLY A 208 -12.59 8.84 -7.59
CA GLY A 208 -11.72 9.24 -8.69
C GLY A 208 -12.31 8.93 -10.06
N PHE A 209 -11.72 9.53 -11.10
CA PHE A 209 -12.05 9.23 -12.49
C PHE A 209 -11.76 7.75 -12.78
N HIS A 210 -12.79 7.02 -13.25
CA HIS A 210 -12.70 5.59 -13.63
C HIS A 210 -12.18 4.66 -12.51
N ALA A 211 -12.30 5.06 -11.24
CA ALA A 211 -12.00 4.16 -10.13
C ALA A 211 -12.97 2.96 -10.17
N LEU A 212 -12.43 1.73 -10.15
CA LEU A 212 -13.20 0.47 -10.27
C LEU A 212 -14.11 0.38 -11.51
N TYR A 213 -13.74 1.01 -12.64
CA TYR A 213 -14.56 1.10 -13.85
C TYR A 213 -15.15 -0.24 -14.34
N SER A 214 -14.33 -1.30 -14.39
CA SER A 214 -14.70 -2.60 -14.96
C SER A 214 -15.22 -3.62 -13.95
N ASN A 215 -15.37 -3.23 -12.67
CA ASN A 215 -15.79 -4.15 -11.62
C ASN A 215 -17.15 -4.73 -11.97
N THR A 216 -17.36 -6.05 -11.93
CA THR A 216 -18.67 -6.67 -12.21
C THR A 216 -19.26 -7.25 -10.93
N THR A 217 -18.57 -8.22 -10.33
CA THR A 217 -19.02 -8.94 -9.13
C THR A 217 -18.10 -8.77 -7.92
N GLY A 218 -16.92 -8.17 -8.11
CA GLY A 218 -15.95 -7.91 -7.05
C GLY A 218 -16.54 -7.06 -5.92
N SER A 219 -16.22 -7.42 -4.69
CA SER A 219 -16.80 -6.86 -3.47
C SER A 219 -15.72 -6.45 -2.46
N SER A 220 -16.08 -5.52 -1.58
CA SER A 220 -15.21 -5.01 -0.50
C SER A 220 -13.89 -4.39 -1.00
N ASN A 221 -13.89 -3.74 -2.16
CA ASN A 221 -12.73 -3.04 -2.70
C ASN A 221 -12.74 -1.55 -2.33
N THR A 222 -11.58 -0.97 -2.09
CA THR A 222 -11.39 0.48 -1.93
C THR A 222 -10.45 0.98 -3.02
N ALA A 223 -10.89 1.90 -3.85
CA ALA A 223 -10.14 2.54 -4.92
C ALA A 223 -10.22 4.06 -4.76
N ASN A 224 -9.10 4.70 -4.43
CA ASN A 224 -8.99 6.14 -4.26
C ASN A 224 -7.84 6.68 -5.12
N GLY A 225 -8.19 7.34 -6.23
CA GLY A 225 -7.23 7.86 -7.19
C GLY A 225 -7.73 7.73 -8.63
N TYR A 226 -7.04 8.42 -9.54
CA TYR A 226 -7.28 8.31 -10.98
C TYR A 226 -6.98 6.89 -11.46
N LEU A 227 -7.98 6.23 -12.06
CA LEU A 227 -7.89 4.87 -12.61
C LEU A 227 -7.47 3.79 -11.59
N ALA A 228 -7.63 4.03 -10.28
CA ALA A 228 -7.36 3.01 -9.27
C ALA A 228 -8.29 1.80 -9.47
N LEU A 229 -7.72 0.59 -9.57
CA LEU A 229 -8.46 -0.67 -9.83
C LEU A 229 -9.35 -0.66 -11.11
N GLU A 230 -9.04 0.15 -12.12
CA GLU A 230 -9.85 0.30 -13.36
C GLU A 230 -10.28 -1.04 -13.99
N SER A 231 -9.37 -2.01 -14.10
CA SER A 231 -9.61 -3.29 -14.80
C SER A 231 -10.15 -4.41 -13.90
N ASN A 232 -10.40 -4.16 -12.61
CA ASN A 232 -10.88 -5.21 -11.70
C ASN A 232 -12.22 -5.73 -12.20
N THR A 233 -12.44 -7.05 -12.26
CA THR A 233 -13.72 -7.64 -12.65
C THR A 233 -14.36 -8.37 -11.48
N GLU A 234 -13.63 -9.32 -10.89
CA GLU A 234 -14.15 -10.23 -9.84
C GLU A 234 -13.33 -10.17 -8.54
N GLY A 235 -12.18 -9.49 -8.55
CA GLY A 235 -11.28 -9.39 -7.40
C GLY A 235 -11.96 -8.76 -6.18
N ASN A 236 -11.71 -9.33 -5.00
CA ASN A 236 -12.31 -8.90 -3.74
C ASN A 236 -11.25 -8.39 -2.76
N TYR A 237 -11.67 -7.56 -1.81
CA TYR A 237 -10.83 -7.12 -0.68
C TYR A 237 -9.53 -6.43 -1.10
N ASN A 238 -9.54 -5.68 -2.21
CA ASN A 238 -8.39 -4.91 -2.65
C ASN A 238 -8.47 -3.46 -2.13
N THR A 239 -7.34 -2.90 -1.70
CA THR A 239 -7.20 -1.48 -1.37
C THR A 239 -6.20 -0.84 -2.32
N ALA A 240 -6.60 0.16 -3.09
CA ALA A 240 -5.78 0.88 -4.05
C ALA A 240 -5.90 2.39 -3.78
N ASN A 241 -4.86 2.98 -3.19
CA ASN A 241 -4.78 4.40 -2.88
C ASN A 241 -3.60 5.01 -3.66
N GLY A 242 -3.88 5.75 -4.72
CA GLY A 242 -2.87 6.36 -5.58
C GLY A 242 -3.29 6.43 -7.05
N TYR A 243 -2.57 7.24 -7.82
CA TYR A 243 -2.71 7.30 -9.28
C TYR A 243 -2.29 5.95 -9.88
N LEU A 244 -3.17 5.34 -10.68
CA LEU A 244 -2.95 4.05 -11.35
C LEU A 244 -2.60 2.86 -10.43
N ALA A 245 -2.93 2.93 -9.13
CA ALA A 245 -2.71 1.83 -8.20
C ALA A 245 -3.59 0.62 -8.58
N LEU A 246 -2.99 -0.58 -8.69
CA LEU A 246 -3.69 -1.83 -9.07
C LEU A 246 -4.48 -1.75 -10.41
N VAL A 247 -4.14 -0.84 -11.33
CA VAL A 247 -4.96 -0.55 -12.52
C VAL A 247 -5.24 -1.77 -13.42
N LYS A 248 -4.31 -2.73 -13.53
CA LYS A 248 -4.48 -3.94 -14.34
C LYS A 248 -5.00 -5.17 -13.60
N ASN A 249 -5.37 -5.05 -12.33
CA ASN A 249 -5.91 -6.17 -11.56
C ASN A 249 -7.20 -6.65 -12.22
N THR A 250 -7.38 -7.96 -12.42
CA THR A 250 -8.63 -8.52 -12.98
C THR A 250 -9.36 -9.33 -11.92
N THR A 251 -8.75 -10.42 -11.44
CA THR A 251 -9.35 -11.33 -10.45
C THR A 251 -8.54 -11.44 -9.15
N GLY A 252 -7.36 -10.80 -9.09
CA GLY A 252 -6.53 -10.77 -7.89
C GLY A 252 -7.28 -10.20 -6.68
N SER A 253 -7.13 -10.85 -5.53
CA SER A 253 -7.85 -10.49 -4.30
C SER A 253 -6.89 -10.26 -3.13
N PHE A 254 -7.35 -9.54 -2.11
CA PHE A 254 -6.58 -9.25 -0.90
C PHE A 254 -5.27 -8.48 -1.13
N ASN A 255 -5.23 -7.60 -2.12
CA ASN A 255 -4.06 -6.76 -2.38
C ASN A 255 -4.20 -5.37 -1.75
N THR A 256 -3.11 -4.85 -1.20
CA THR A 256 -3.01 -3.45 -0.72
C THR A 256 -1.95 -2.73 -1.54
N ALA A 257 -2.35 -1.69 -2.27
CA ALA A 257 -1.49 -0.81 -3.06
C ALA A 257 -1.66 0.63 -2.58
N ASN A 258 -0.63 1.19 -1.95
CA ASN A 258 -0.60 2.56 -1.47
C ASN A 258 0.59 3.29 -2.10
N GLY A 259 0.33 4.13 -3.09
CA GLY A 259 1.37 4.81 -3.86
C GLY A 259 1.01 4.90 -5.34
N ASP A 260 1.65 5.85 -6.01
CA ASP A 260 1.57 6.01 -7.46
C ASP A 260 2.15 4.77 -8.16
N GLU A 261 1.34 4.20 -9.07
CA GLU A 261 1.66 2.99 -9.84
C GLU A 261 2.05 1.76 -8.98
N ALA A 262 1.63 1.70 -7.72
CA ALA A 262 1.84 0.52 -6.88
C ALA A 262 1.02 -0.67 -7.42
N LEU A 263 1.65 -1.84 -7.57
CA LEU A 263 1.03 -3.05 -8.16
C LEU A 263 0.43 -2.83 -9.57
N PHE A 264 0.97 -1.91 -10.36
CA PHE A 264 0.43 -1.48 -11.65
C PHE A 264 0.06 -2.62 -12.61
N ARG A 265 0.93 -3.64 -12.76
CA ARG A 265 0.72 -4.77 -13.68
C ARG A 265 0.07 -6.01 -13.06
N ASN A 266 -0.37 -5.95 -11.80
CA ASN A 266 -0.98 -7.12 -11.14
C ASN A 266 -2.20 -7.56 -11.93
N THR A 267 -2.36 -8.85 -12.22
CA THR A 267 -3.53 -9.38 -12.95
C THR A 267 -4.35 -10.29 -12.04
N THR A 268 -3.78 -11.43 -11.64
CA THR A 268 -4.44 -12.43 -10.78
C THR A 268 -3.71 -12.66 -9.47
N GLY A 269 -2.61 -11.96 -9.21
CA GLY A 269 -1.83 -12.09 -7.98
C GLY A 269 -2.66 -11.68 -6.75
N TYR A 270 -2.45 -12.38 -5.64
CA TYR A 270 -3.22 -12.21 -4.39
C TYR A 270 -2.32 -12.07 -3.15
N TYR A 271 -2.87 -11.50 -2.07
CA TYR A 271 -2.16 -11.23 -0.81
C TYR A 271 -0.89 -10.37 -0.95
N ASN A 272 -0.83 -9.46 -1.93
CA ASN A 272 0.32 -8.56 -2.07
C ASN A 272 0.10 -7.25 -1.32
N THR A 273 1.13 -6.76 -0.63
CA THR A 273 1.18 -5.43 0.00
C THR A 273 2.27 -4.61 -0.67
N ALA A 274 1.91 -3.50 -1.29
CA ALA A 274 2.81 -2.55 -1.96
C ALA A 274 2.58 -1.15 -1.39
N ASN A 275 3.60 -0.60 -0.72
CA ASN A 275 3.56 0.74 -0.15
C ASN A 275 4.77 1.55 -0.66
N GLY A 276 4.52 2.54 -1.50
CA GLY A 276 5.53 3.38 -2.14
C GLY A 276 5.34 3.53 -3.65
N TYR A 277 6.00 4.54 -4.21
CA TYR A 277 6.04 4.78 -5.66
C TYR A 277 6.57 3.54 -6.39
N ARG A 278 5.77 2.99 -7.31
CA ARG A 278 6.10 1.82 -8.14
C ARG A 278 6.52 0.58 -7.36
N ALA A 279 6.09 0.43 -6.11
CA ALA A 279 6.29 -0.82 -5.38
C ALA A 279 5.53 -1.97 -6.08
N LEU A 280 6.19 -3.10 -6.31
CA LEU A 280 5.63 -4.26 -7.04
C LEU A 280 5.07 -3.92 -8.45
N TYR A 281 5.60 -2.89 -9.12
CA TYR A 281 5.08 -2.39 -10.40
C TYR A 281 4.82 -3.48 -11.45
N SER A 282 5.77 -4.40 -11.63
CA SER A 282 5.71 -5.42 -12.69
C SER A 282 5.02 -6.73 -12.29
N ASN A 283 4.51 -6.86 -11.06
CA ASN A 283 3.93 -8.11 -10.55
C ASN A 283 2.77 -8.52 -11.45
N THR A 284 2.73 -9.74 -11.97
CA THR A 284 1.59 -10.20 -12.80
C THR A 284 0.73 -11.20 -12.04
N ILE A 285 1.34 -12.28 -11.54
CA ILE A 285 0.67 -13.39 -10.86
C ILE A 285 1.34 -13.76 -9.53
N GLY A 286 2.42 -13.08 -9.16
CA GLY A 286 3.11 -13.32 -7.89
C GLY A 286 2.21 -13.05 -6.69
N ASN A 287 2.33 -13.88 -5.66
CA ASN A 287 1.46 -13.90 -4.49
C ASN A 287 2.23 -13.68 -3.19
N SER A 288 1.53 -13.15 -2.18
CA SER A 288 2.05 -13.01 -0.82
C SER A 288 3.33 -12.17 -0.71
N ASN A 289 3.53 -11.19 -1.60
CA ASN A 289 4.70 -10.32 -1.56
C ASN A 289 4.42 -9.07 -0.72
N THR A 290 5.41 -8.63 0.06
CA THR A 290 5.39 -7.37 0.80
C THR A 290 6.50 -6.47 0.29
N ALA A 291 6.16 -5.31 -0.26
CA ALA A 291 7.07 -4.30 -0.77
C ALA A 291 6.78 -2.96 -0.08
N ASN A 292 7.72 -2.46 0.70
CA ASN A 292 7.64 -1.18 1.39
C ASN A 292 8.84 -0.32 1.02
N GLY A 293 8.64 0.71 0.20
CA GLY A 293 9.68 1.59 -0.31
C GLY A 293 9.49 1.93 -1.79
N ASN A 294 10.10 3.02 -2.22
CA ASN A 294 10.17 3.39 -3.65
C ASN A 294 10.87 2.28 -4.44
N GLU A 295 10.18 1.79 -5.49
CA GLU A 295 10.66 0.74 -6.40
C GLU A 295 11.08 -0.57 -5.70
N ALA A 296 10.55 -0.85 -4.50
CA ALA A 296 10.73 -2.16 -3.87
C ALA A 296 10.01 -3.26 -4.68
N LEU A 297 10.72 -4.36 -4.99
CA LEU A 297 10.23 -5.46 -5.84
C LEU A 297 9.70 -5.01 -7.23
N TYR A 298 10.23 -3.92 -7.79
CA TYR A 298 9.75 -3.30 -9.02
C TYR A 298 9.59 -4.28 -10.20
N SER A 299 10.56 -5.17 -10.40
CA SER A 299 10.59 -6.12 -11.54
C SER A 299 9.95 -7.48 -11.25
N ASN A 300 9.35 -7.69 -10.07
CA ASN A 300 8.75 -8.99 -9.72
C ASN A 300 7.68 -9.35 -10.74
N THR A 301 7.66 -10.56 -11.28
CA THR A 301 6.63 -11.01 -12.23
C THR A 301 5.81 -12.13 -11.61
N THR A 302 6.46 -13.24 -11.25
CA THR A 302 5.83 -14.44 -10.71
C THR A 302 6.38 -14.86 -9.35
N GLY A 303 7.43 -14.20 -8.86
CA GLY A 303 8.01 -14.48 -7.54
C GLY A 303 6.99 -14.34 -6.42
N THR A 304 7.08 -15.23 -5.42
CA THR A 304 6.11 -15.33 -4.32
C THR A 304 6.78 -15.21 -2.96
N ALA A 305 6.00 -14.78 -1.96
CA ALA A 305 6.41 -14.73 -0.57
C ALA A 305 7.70 -13.94 -0.31
N ASN A 306 7.98 -12.90 -1.10
CA ASN A 306 9.13 -12.03 -0.89
C ASN A 306 8.76 -10.86 0.03
N THR A 307 9.69 -10.48 0.91
CA THR A 307 9.59 -9.28 1.75
C THR A 307 10.72 -8.33 1.40
N ALA A 308 10.37 -7.14 0.91
CA ALA A 308 11.30 -6.08 0.55
C ALA A 308 10.94 -4.80 1.31
N ASN A 309 11.85 -4.31 2.16
CA ASN A 309 11.67 -3.09 2.92
C ASN A 309 12.88 -2.17 2.74
N GLY A 310 12.71 -1.10 1.96
CA GLY A 310 13.75 -0.15 1.60
C GLY A 310 13.61 0.34 0.15
N ASN A 311 14.23 1.48 -0.16
CA ASN A 311 14.32 1.96 -1.53
C ASN A 311 15.05 0.93 -2.40
N LYS A 312 14.42 0.50 -3.50
CA LYS A 312 14.98 -0.48 -4.46
C LYS A 312 15.43 -1.82 -3.84
N ALA A 313 14.84 -2.22 -2.71
CA ALA A 313 15.05 -3.55 -2.16
C ALA A 313 14.43 -4.59 -3.12
N LEU A 314 15.19 -5.63 -3.50
CA LEU A 314 14.76 -6.68 -4.45
C LEU A 314 14.27 -6.16 -5.83
N ASP A 315 14.71 -4.98 -6.25
CA ASP A 315 14.29 -4.27 -7.47
C ASP A 315 14.29 -5.15 -8.75
N SER A 316 15.32 -5.97 -8.96
CA SER A 316 15.48 -6.80 -10.18
C SER A 316 14.85 -8.20 -10.08
N ASN A 317 14.21 -8.57 -8.97
CA ASN A 317 13.69 -9.92 -8.79
C ASN A 317 12.58 -10.17 -9.80
N THR A 318 12.66 -11.25 -10.59
CA THR A 318 11.61 -11.61 -11.55
C THR A 318 10.81 -12.82 -11.08
N THR A 319 11.50 -13.88 -10.62
CA THR A 319 10.89 -15.19 -10.29
C THR A 319 11.35 -15.77 -8.95
N GLY A 320 12.34 -15.16 -8.29
CA GLY A 320 12.81 -15.59 -6.98
C GLY A 320 11.70 -15.53 -5.93
N HIS A 321 11.74 -16.46 -4.96
CA HIS A 321 10.71 -16.62 -3.93
C HIS A 321 11.32 -16.77 -2.53
N TYR A 322 10.53 -16.44 -1.50
CA TYR A 322 10.94 -16.46 -0.09
C TYR A 322 12.20 -15.65 0.23
N ASN A 323 12.43 -14.54 -0.48
CA ASN A 323 13.53 -13.64 -0.17
C ASN A 323 13.11 -12.59 0.87
N THR A 324 14.01 -12.27 1.79
CA THR A 324 13.86 -11.16 2.75
C THR A 324 14.96 -10.15 2.52
N ALA A 325 14.60 -8.93 2.11
CA ALA A 325 15.51 -7.83 1.86
C ALA A 325 15.10 -6.62 2.71
N PHE A 326 15.97 -6.21 3.63
CA PHE A 326 15.76 -5.07 4.52
C PHE A 326 16.93 -4.10 4.40
N GLY A 327 16.66 -2.90 3.88
CA GLY A 327 17.65 -1.84 3.66
C GLY A 327 17.60 -1.29 2.24
N ASN A 328 18.09 -0.05 2.08
CA ASN A 328 18.26 0.55 0.75
C ASN A 328 19.11 -0.36 -0.13
N THR A 329 18.64 -0.63 -1.35
CA THR A 329 19.31 -1.43 -2.38
C THR A 329 19.74 -2.83 -1.94
N SER A 330 19.15 -3.35 -0.85
CA SER A 330 19.37 -4.72 -0.39
C SER A 330 18.85 -5.73 -1.41
N LEU A 331 19.69 -6.70 -1.77
CA LEU A 331 19.39 -7.77 -2.72
C LEU A 331 18.90 -7.26 -4.09
N LYS A 332 19.27 -6.02 -4.46
CA LYS A 332 18.74 -5.29 -5.61
C LYS A 332 18.90 -6.03 -6.95
N THR A 333 20.00 -6.74 -7.16
CA THR A 333 20.31 -7.40 -8.45
C THR A 333 19.84 -8.84 -8.54
N ASN A 334 19.20 -9.39 -7.50
CA ASN A 334 18.68 -10.74 -7.53
C ASN A 334 17.58 -10.85 -8.57
N VAL A 335 17.71 -11.77 -9.52
CA VAL A 335 16.76 -12.03 -10.62
C VAL A 335 15.90 -13.26 -10.29
N SER A 336 16.54 -14.38 -9.95
CA SER A 336 15.84 -15.66 -9.76
C SER A 336 16.25 -16.43 -8.50
N GLY A 337 17.18 -15.90 -7.69
CA GLY A 337 17.59 -16.54 -6.44
C GLY A 337 16.45 -16.55 -5.43
N SER A 338 16.37 -17.62 -4.64
CA SER A 338 15.32 -17.83 -3.64
C SER A 338 15.90 -18.04 -2.25
N TYR A 339 15.09 -17.87 -1.21
CA TYR A 339 15.47 -18.10 0.19
C TYR A 339 16.64 -17.23 0.68
N ASN A 340 16.90 -16.09 0.04
CA ASN A 340 17.97 -15.20 0.46
C ASN A 340 17.50 -14.25 1.57
N VAL A 341 18.39 -13.98 2.54
CA VAL A 341 18.18 -13.01 3.61
C VAL A 341 19.27 -11.94 3.52
N ALA A 342 18.88 -10.71 3.23
CA ALA A 342 19.75 -9.55 3.13
C ALA A 342 19.27 -8.47 4.11
N ILE A 343 20.05 -8.19 5.16
CA ILE A 343 19.71 -7.16 6.16
C ILE A 343 20.85 -6.15 6.24
N GLY A 344 20.62 -4.95 5.72
CA GLY A 344 21.56 -3.84 5.65
C GLY A 344 21.47 -3.09 4.32
N ASN A 345 21.90 -1.83 4.31
CA ASN A 345 22.09 -1.08 3.07
C ASN A 345 23.08 -1.83 2.16
N ASP A 346 22.74 -2.04 0.89
CA ASP A 346 23.56 -2.80 -0.09
C ASP A 346 23.91 -4.25 0.30
N ALA A 347 23.22 -4.85 1.28
CA ALA A 347 23.41 -6.26 1.63
C ALA A 347 23.01 -7.16 0.44
N LEU A 348 23.85 -8.13 0.09
CA LEU A 348 23.73 -9.00 -1.09
C LEU A 348 23.49 -8.28 -2.42
N TYR A 349 23.98 -7.04 -2.58
CA TYR A 349 23.84 -6.31 -3.85
C TYR A 349 24.43 -7.07 -5.06
N ASN A 350 25.34 -8.02 -4.84
CA ASN A 350 25.99 -8.80 -5.89
C ASN A 350 25.26 -10.10 -6.28
N VAL A 351 24.28 -10.57 -5.50
CA VAL A 351 23.61 -11.87 -5.78
C VAL A 351 22.61 -11.71 -6.91
N THR A 352 22.76 -12.52 -7.97
CA THR A 352 21.90 -12.50 -9.16
C THR A 352 20.98 -13.71 -9.25
N SER A 353 21.50 -14.93 -9.07
CA SER A 353 20.72 -16.17 -9.13
C SER A 353 20.99 -17.14 -7.99
N GLY A 354 21.94 -16.81 -7.11
CA GLY A 354 22.28 -17.61 -5.94
C GLY A 354 21.11 -17.72 -4.96
N SER A 355 20.92 -18.89 -4.36
CA SER A 355 19.82 -19.17 -3.43
C SER A 355 20.32 -19.50 -2.02
N ASN A 356 19.47 -19.32 -1.02
CA ASN A 356 19.75 -19.67 0.37
C ASN A 356 21.03 -18.99 0.91
N ASN A 357 21.22 -17.72 0.56
CA ASN A 357 22.33 -16.90 1.03
C ASN A 357 21.86 -15.98 2.16
N ILE A 358 22.69 -15.80 3.18
CA ILE A 358 22.41 -14.92 4.32
C ILE A 358 23.52 -13.87 4.41
N ALA A 359 23.16 -12.60 4.34
CA ALA A 359 24.04 -11.48 4.64
C ALA A 359 23.44 -10.52 5.66
N LEU A 360 24.23 -10.22 6.67
CA LEU A 360 23.88 -9.25 7.72
C LEU A 360 24.92 -8.13 7.74
N GLY A 361 24.48 -6.88 7.79
CA GLY A 361 25.32 -5.69 7.79
C GLY A 361 25.33 -4.92 6.45
N ALA A 362 25.77 -3.66 6.50
CA ALA A 362 25.83 -2.80 5.33
C ALA A 362 26.95 -3.24 4.36
N ALA A 363 26.67 -3.21 3.06
CA ALA A 363 27.57 -3.63 1.98
C ALA A 363 28.15 -5.05 2.19
N THR A 364 27.39 -5.94 2.84
CA THR A 364 27.80 -7.34 3.04
C THR A 364 27.45 -8.16 1.81
N THR A 365 28.47 -8.66 1.11
CA THR A 365 28.33 -9.47 -0.12
C THR A 365 28.85 -10.88 0.08
N VAL A 366 28.20 -11.89 -0.49
CA VAL A 366 28.72 -13.27 -0.45
C VAL A 366 29.79 -13.50 -1.53
N PRO A 367 30.68 -14.49 -1.36
CA PRO A 367 31.79 -14.75 -2.27
C PRO A 367 31.39 -15.04 -3.73
N SER A 368 30.17 -15.54 -3.97
CA SER A 368 29.71 -15.84 -5.32
C SER A 368 28.34 -15.26 -5.63
N ALA A 369 28.23 -14.55 -6.76
CA ALA A 369 26.97 -13.93 -7.18
C ALA A 369 25.88 -14.95 -7.56
N THR A 370 26.31 -16.10 -8.08
CA THR A 370 25.45 -17.21 -8.50
C THR A 370 25.50 -18.38 -7.52
N GLY A 371 26.41 -18.33 -6.54
CA GLY A 371 26.57 -19.36 -5.52
C GLY A 371 25.41 -19.38 -4.54
N SER A 372 25.15 -20.57 -4.00
CA SER A 372 24.08 -20.81 -3.04
C SER A 372 24.65 -21.28 -1.70
N HIS A 373 23.85 -21.18 -0.63
CA HIS A 373 24.19 -21.68 0.71
C HIS A 373 25.36 -20.93 1.38
N GLN A 374 25.49 -19.64 1.13
CA GLN A 374 26.58 -18.82 1.66
C GLN A 374 26.10 -17.92 2.79
N VAL A 375 26.86 -17.85 3.88
CA VAL A 375 26.56 -16.97 5.01
C VAL A 375 27.70 -15.98 5.20
N ARG A 376 27.38 -14.68 5.33
CA ARG A 376 28.35 -13.64 5.67
C ARG A 376 27.78 -12.64 6.66
N ILE A 377 28.58 -12.27 7.67
CA ILE A 377 28.22 -11.27 8.67
C ILE A 377 29.27 -10.16 8.59
N GLY A 378 28.82 -8.99 8.13
CA GLY A 378 29.61 -7.80 7.91
C GLY A 378 30.56 -7.87 6.72
N ASN A 379 31.34 -6.80 6.56
CA ASN A 379 32.26 -6.59 5.44
C ASN A 379 33.71 -6.39 5.94
N SER A 380 34.60 -5.91 5.07
CA SER A 380 36.01 -5.68 5.41
C SER A 380 36.24 -4.58 6.46
N GLN A 381 35.23 -3.79 6.83
CA GLN A 381 35.31 -2.75 7.85
C GLN A 381 35.01 -3.26 9.27
N ILE A 382 34.61 -4.52 9.44
CA ILE A 382 34.37 -5.09 10.77
C ILE A 382 35.71 -5.27 11.50
N THR A 383 35.85 -4.59 12.66
CA THR A 383 37.05 -4.64 13.51
C THR A 383 36.92 -5.59 14.69
N TYR A 384 35.70 -5.92 15.11
CA TYR A 384 35.42 -6.83 16.21
C TYR A 384 34.14 -7.64 15.93
N ALA A 385 34.24 -8.96 16.03
CA ALA A 385 33.11 -9.88 15.96
C ALA A 385 33.17 -10.80 17.19
N GLY A 386 32.26 -10.62 18.14
CA GLY A 386 32.22 -11.35 19.40
C GLY A 386 31.10 -12.40 19.42
N VAL A 387 31.44 -13.62 19.85
CA VAL A 387 30.47 -14.64 20.27
C VAL A 387 30.86 -15.05 21.69
N GLN A 388 29.99 -14.79 22.67
CA GLN A 388 30.29 -14.97 24.10
C GLN A 388 30.45 -16.46 24.47
N VAL A 389 29.87 -17.35 23.68
CA VAL A 389 29.95 -18.81 23.84
C VAL A 389 30.74 -19.42 22.69
N ALA A 390 31.29 -20.61 22.92
CA ALA A 390 31.96 -21.35 21.84
C ALA A 390 31.00 -21.64 20.69
N TRP A 391 31.49 -21.53 19.45
CA TRP A 391 30.70 -21.85 18.26
C TRP A 391 30.63 -23.38 18.08
N THR A 392 29.45 -23.95 18.30
CA THR A 392 29.24 -25.40 18.18
C THR A 392 29.06 -25.79 16.72
N VAL A 393 29.81 -26.79 16.25
CA VAL A 393 29.65 -27.41 14.92
C VAL A 393 29.17 -28.84 15.09
N THR A 394 28.01 -29.17 14.52
CA THR A 394 27.45 -30.53 14.56
C THR A 394 28.39 -31.51 13.88
N SER A 395 28.75 -32.59 14.58
CA SER A 395 29.78 -33.54 14.14
C SER A 395 29.41 -35.00 14.48
N ASP A 396 28.12 -35.29 14.63
CA ASP A 396 27.56 -36.60 15.01
C ASP A 396 27.77 -37.65 13.89
N LYS A 397 28.04 -38.90 14.27
CA LYS A 397 28.32 -40.00 13.33
C LYS A 397 27.18 -40.23 12.34
N ARG A 398 25.92 -39.99 12.73
CA ARG A 398 24.74 -40.18 11.86
C ARG A 398 24.70 -39.21 10.67
N TRP A 399 25.46 -38.11 10.74
CA TRP A 399 25.56 -37.11 9.67
C TRP A 399 26.78 -37.33 8.76
N LYS A 400 27.53 -38.43 8.96
CA LYS A 400 28.77 -38.71 8.26
C LYS A 400 28.70 -40.11 7.64
N ASP A 401 29.15 -40.21 6.40
CA ASP A 401 29.29 -41.48 5.69
C ASP A 401 30.74 -41.63 5.20
N GLN A 402 31.13 -42.86 4.82
CA GLN A 402 32.45 -43.19 4.26
C GLN A 402 33.63 -42.74 5.13
N ILE A 403 33.48 -42.84 6.45
CA ILE A 403 34.48 -42.42 7.43
C ILE A 403 35.73 -43.30 7.31
N ARG A 404 36.88 -42.68 7.04
CA ARG A 404 38.20 -43.34 6.96
C ARG A 404 39.23 -42.62 7.84
N GLU A 405 40.34 -43.28 8.14
CA GLU A 405 41.45 -42.67 8.84
C GLU A 405 42.09 -41.53 8.01
N LEU A 406 42.57 -40.49 8.68
CA LEU A 406 43.24 -39.36 8.05
C LEU A 406 44.62 -39.79 7.52
N PRO A 407 44.91 -39.67 6.21
CA PRO A 407 46.12 -40.22 5.61
C PRO A 407 47.38 -39.36 5.81
N TYR A 408 47.24 -38.16 6.36
CA TYR A 408 48.34 -37.24 6.60
C TYR A 408 48.18 -36.55 7.96
N GLY A 409 49.29 -36.50 8.72
CA GLY A 409 49.42 -35.69 9.93
C GLY A 409 50.74 -34.93 9.88
N LEU A 410 51.79 -35.53 10.45
CA LEU A 410 53.11 -34.93 10.65
C LEU A 410 53.77 -34.55 9.32
N ASN A 411 53.60 -35.36 8.28
CA ASN A 411 54.12 -35.06 6.94
C ASN A 411 53.55 -33.75 6.36
N MET A 412 52.24 -33.50 6.56
CA MET A 412 51.63 -32.24 6.13
C MET A 412 52.12 -31.08 7.00
N VAL A 413 52.07 -31.23 8.33
CA VAL A 413 52.44 -30.17 9.27
C VAL A 413 53.88 -29.71 9.05
N ASN A 414 54.82 -30.62 8.80
CA ASN A 414 56.23 -30.29 8.55
C ASN A 414 56.47 -29.47 7.26
N ARG A 415 55.49 -29.42 6.34
CA ARG A 415 55.57 -28.64 5.09
C ARG A 415 54.82 -27.31 5.19
N LEU A 416 54.00 -27.11 6.22
CA LEU A 416 53.28 -25.85 6.43
C LEU A 416 54.22 -24.79 6.98
N GLN A 417 54.06 -23.56 6.50
CA GLN A 417 54.85 -22.41 6.94
C GLN A 417 53.94 -21.39 7.66
N PRO A 418 53.95 -21.35 9.01
CA PRO A 418 53.31 -20.27 9.75
C PRO A 418 53.97 -18.93 9.42
N VAL A 419 53.15 -17.90 9.27
CA VAL A 419 53.60 -16.53 9.00
C VAL A 419 52.87 -15.55 9.91
N ASP A 420 53.44 -14.37 10.09
CA ASP A 420 52.74 -13.23 10.66
C ASP A 420 52.66 -12.07 9.67
N TYR A 421 51.51 -11.40 9.63
CA TYR A 421 51.18 -10.44 8.58
C TYR A 421 50.29 -9.31 9.11
N VAL A 422 50.21 -8.22 8.36
CA VAL A 422 49.30 -7.10 8.62
C VAL A 422 48.29 -7.06 7.48
N ARG A 423 46.99 -7.03 7.79
CA ARG A 423 45.98 -6.89 6.74
C ARG A 423 46.09 -5.52 6.09
N LYS A 424 45.88 -5.46 4.77
CA LYS A 424 45.96 -4.20 4.00
C LYS A 424 44.98 -3.12 4.47
N ASN A 425 43.88 -3.50 5.09
CA ASN A 425 42.84 -2.60 5.63
C ASN A 425 43.00 -2.30 7.13
N ASN A 426 44.04 -2.79 7.79
CA ASN A 426 44.24 -2.56 9.22
C ASN A 426 45.01 -1.27 9.47
N THR A 427 44.31 -0.22 9.90
CA THR A 427 44.89 1.09 10.17
C THR A 427 45.80 1.10 11.41
N GLN A 428 45.60 0.19 12.36
CA GLN A 428 46.41 0.09 13.57
C GLN A 428 47.72 -0.69 13.37
N GLN A 429 47.91 -1.28 12.18
CA GLN A 429 49.07 -2.11 11.85
C GLN A 429 49.33 -3.27 12.83
N THR A 430 48.29 -3.76 13.52
CA THR A 430 48.43 -4.94 14.39
C THR A 430 48.77 -6.16 13.54
N ARG A 431 49.75 -6.95 14.01
CA ARG A 431 50.15 -8.19 13.34
C ARG A 431 49.24 -9.34 13.76
N GLU A 432 48.86 -10.14 12.77
CA GLU A 432 48.08 -11.37 12.93
C GLU A 432 48.97 -12.55 12.54
N ILE A 433 48.68 -13.73 13.10
CA ILE A 433 49.40 -14.98 12.79
C ILE A 433 48.49 -15.91 11.98
N GLY A 434 49.07 -16.68 11.06
CA GLY A 434 48.31 -17.65 10.27
C GLY A 434 49.12 -18.33 9.16
N PHE A 435 48.43 -18.74 8.11
CA PHE A 435 49.00 -19.36 6.91
C PHE A 435 48.56 -18.60 5.67
N ILE A 436 49.40 -18.62 4.63
CA ILE A 436 49.04 -18.16 3.29
C ILE A 436 48.30 -19.29 2.55
N ALA A 437 47.08 -19.01 2.07
CA ALA A 437 46.21 -20.04 1.49
C ALA A 437 46.80 -20.72 0.25
N GLN A 438 47.57 -19.98 -0.55
CA GLN A 438 48.28 -20.49 -1.72
C GLN A 438 49.37 -21.50 -1.34
N ASP A 439 50.08 -21.26 -0.24
CA ASP A 439 51.12 -22.17 0.24
C ASP A 439 50.48 -23.47 0.77
N VAL A 440 49.38 -23.36 1.53
CA VAL A 440 48.59 -24.52 1.96
C VAL A 440 48.07 -25.31 0.75
N GLN A 441 47.61 -24.63 -0.30
CA GLN A 441 47.15 -25.27 -1.54
C GLN A 441 48.27 -26.10 -2.19
N LYS A 442 49.48 -25.53 -2.29
CA LYS A 442 50.64 -26.22 -2.85
C LYS A 442 51.01 -27.46 -2.03
N VAL A 443 51.03 -27.34 -0.69
CA VAL A 443 51.31 -28.48 0.19
C VAL A 443 50.30 -29.61 -0.01
N LEU A 444 49.01 -29.29 -0.13
CA LEU A 444 47.97 -30.28 -0.41
C LEU A 444 48.18 -30.95 -1.78
N GLN A 445 48.53 -30.19 -2.82
CA GLN A 445 48.85 -30.72 -4.15
C GLN A 445 50.06 -31.66 -4.12
N ASP A 446 51.14 -31.28 -3.41
CA ASP A 446 52.34 -32.11 -3.22
C ASP A 446 52.06 -33.42 -2.46
N LEU A 447 50.98 -33.45 -1.68
CA LEU A 447 50.48 -34.66 -1.01
C LEU A 447 49.46 -35.45 -1.86
N GLY A 448 49.12 -34.96 -3.05
CA GLY A 448 48.16 -35.60 -3.96
C GLY A 448 46.68 -35.25 -3.69
N TYR A 449 46.40 -34.18 -2.94
CA TYR A 449 45.04 -33.78 -2.58
C TYR A 449 44.68 -32.42 -3.19
N ASN A 450 43.72 -32.41 -4.12
CA ASN A 450 43.29 -31.17 -4.79
C ASN A 450 42.02 -30.56 -4.20
N ASN A 451 41.21 -31.35 -3.48
CA ASN A 451 39.97 -30.88 -2.87
C ASN A 451 39.63 -31.70 -1.62
N GLN A 452 39.78 -31.08 -0.44
CA GLN A 452 39.44 -31.65 0.86
C GLN A 452 38.49 -30.72 1.65
N GLY A 453 37.92 -29.70 1.00
CA GLY A 453 37.09 -28.69 1.66
C GLY A 453 37.84 -27.69 2.56
N LEU A 454 39.15 -27.88 2.82
CA LEU A 454 39.97 -26.99 3.64
C LEU A 454 40.13 -25.58 3.03
N LEU A 455 40.17 -25.51 1.70
CA LEU A 455 40.31 -24.29 0.94
C LEU A 455 39.05 -24.03 0.11
N SER A 456 38.61 -22.78 0.07
CA SER A 456 37.57 -22.31 -0.84
C SER A 456 38.08 -21.13 -1.65
N LYS A 457 37.54 -20.95 -2.86
CA LYS A 457 37.87 -19.87 -3.79
C LYS A 457 36.61 -19.08 -4.10
N ASP A 458 36.68 -17.75 -4.07
CA ASP A 458 35.58 -16.87 -4.45
C ASP A 458 35.57 -16.54 -5.96
N ASP A 459 34.54 -15.82 -6.43
CA ASP A 459 34.40 -15.45 -7.85
C ASP A 459 35.54 -14.53 -8.35
N GLN A 460 36.19 -13.80 -7.45
CA GLN A 460 37.34 -12.94 -7.76
C GLN A 460 38.67 -13.71 -7.71
N GLY A 461 38.64 -14.95 -7.21
CA GLY A 461 39.75 -15.86 -7.13
C GLY A 461 40.53 -15.81 -5.82
N TYR A 462 40.06 -15.12 -4.79
CA TYR A 462 40.66 -15.15 -3.46
C TYR A 462 40.42 -16.49 -2.78
N LEU A 463 41.45 -17.01 -2.12
CA LEU A 463 41.40 -18.25 -1.35
C LEU A 463 41.15 -17.98 0.13
N SER A 464 40.33 -18.82 0.76
CA SER A 464 40.08 -18.83 2.21
C SER A 464 40.43 -20.18 2.82
N ILE A 465 40.83 -20.18 4.10
CA ILE A 465 41.23 -21.38 4.85
C ILE A 465 40.24 -21.65 5.99
N ARG A 466 39.84 -22.92 6.15
CA ARG A 466 39.09 -23.40 7.32
C ARG A 466 40.04 -23.85 8.44
N TYR A 467 40.51 -22.90 9.24
CA TYR A 467 41.51 -23.16 10.31
C TYR A 467 41.08 -24.27 11.30
N ASN A 468 39.80 -24.36 11.61
CA ASN A 468 39.26 -25.39 12.51
C ASN A 468 39.48 -26.82 11.97
N ASP A 469 39.55 -26.99 10.65
CA ASP A 469 39.76 -28.30 10.02
C ASP A 469 41.24 -28.73 10.09
N LEU A 470 42.16 -27.87 10.54
CA LEU A 470 43.55 -28.24 10.83
C LEU A 470 43.70 -28.97 12.18
N ILE A 471 42.72 -28.85 13.10
CA ILE A 471 42.81 -29.47 14.43
C ILE A 471 42.96 -31.00 14.35
N PRO A 472 42.19 -31.74 13.54
CA PRO A 472 42.40 -33.18 13.34
C PRO A 472 43.76 -33.52 12.71
N VAL A 473 44.26 -32.68 11.80
CA VAL A 473 45.59 -32.87 11.18
C VAL A 473 46.70 -32.74 12.22
N LEU A 474 46.63 -31.70 13.06
CA LEU A 474 47.56 -31.50 14.18
C LEU A 474 47.45 -32.64 15.20
N THR A 475 46.24 -33.13 15.46
CA THR A 475 46.03 -34.29 16.34
C THR A 475 46.75 -35.53 15.81
N LYS A 476 46.59 -35.85 14.52
CA LYS A 476 47.29 -36.97 13.87
C LYS A 476 48.81 -36.78 13.87
N ALA A 477 49.29 -35.55 13.62
CA ALA A 477 50.70 -35.22 13.65
C ALA A 477 51.34 -35.46 15.03
N ILE A 478 50.66 -35.08 16.10
CA ILE A 478 51.11 -35.32 17.49
C ILE A 478 51.14 -36.82 17.79
N GLN A 479 50.13 -37.58 17.33
CA GLN A 479 50.13 -39.04 17.48
C GLN A 479 51.31 -39.70 16.77
N GLU A 480 51.55 -39.36 15.50
CA GLU A 480 52.68 -39.87 14.71
C GLU A 480 54.03 -39.47 15.33
N GLN A 481 54.16 -38.23 15.80
CA GLN A 481 55.36 -37.78 16.51
C GLN A 481 55.58 -38.56 17.81
N GLN A 482 54.52 -38.84 18.56
CA GLN A 482 54.60 -39.60 19.81
C GLN A 482 55.04 -41.06 19.57
N GLU A 483 54.66 -41.66 18.44
CA GLU A 483 55.15 -42.99 18.03
C GLU A 483 56.64 -42.96 17.71
N GLN A 484 57.12 -41.94 16.99
CA GLN A 484 58.56 -41.76 16.72
C GLN A 484 59.36 -41.59 18.03
N ILE A 485 58.85 -40.81 18.98
CA ILE A 485 59.48 -40.64 20.31
C ILE A 485 59.57 -41.97 21.05
N LYS A 486 58.49 -42.77 21.06
CA LYS A 486 58.49 -44.09 21.70
C LYS A 486 59.53 -45.01 21.06
N LYS A 487 59.61 -45.03 19.73
CA LYS A 487 60.60 -45.82 18.99
C LYS A 487 62.03 -45.42 19.36
N LEU A 488 62.33 -44.12 19.36
CA LEU A 488 63.64 -43.59 19.76
C LEU A 488 63.99 -43.93 21.22
N GLN A 489 63.01 -43.93 22.14
CA GLN A 489 63.22 -44.32 23.53
C GLN A 489 63.56 -45.82 23.66
N THR A 490 62.89 -46.69 22.91
CA THR A 490 63.19 -48.13 22.87
C THR A 490 64.58 -48.39 22.29
N GLU A 491 64.93 -47.75 21.18
CA GLU A 491 66.26 -47.85 20.57
C GLU A 491 67.34 -47.36 21.54
N LYS A 492 67.13 -46.22 22.20
CA LYS A 492 68.03 -45.70 23.23
C LYS A 492 68.20 -46.67 24.40
N ALA A 493 67.13 -47.32 24.85
CA ALA A 493 67.20 -48.33 25.91
C ALA A 493 68.02 -49.56 25.48
N SER A 494 67.84 -50.02 24.24
CA SER A 494 68.62 -51.12 23.66
C SER A 494 70.11 -50.77 23.57
N TYR A 495 70.43 -49.57 23.07
CA TYR A 495 71.82 -49.10 22.99
C TYR A 495 72.47 -48.96 24.38
N ASN A 496 71.73 -48.46 25.37
CA ASN A 496 72.24 -48.39 26.74
C ASN A 496 72.53 -49.78 27.32
N ALA A 497 71.68 -50.78 27.03
CA ALA A 497 71.91 -52.16 27.47
C ALA A 497 73.14 -52.79 26.80
N GLU A 498 73.33 -52.56 25.50
CA GLU A 498 74.51 -53.02 24.77
C GLU A 498 75.79 -52.35 25.27
N LEU A 499 75.77 -51.04 25.51
CA LEU A 499 76.89 -50.29 26.08
C LEU A 499 77.30 -50.82 27.44
N ASN A 500 76.32 -51.10 28.33
CA ASN A 500 76.59 -51.69 29.64
C ASN A 500 77.25 -53.07 29.51
N ASN A 501 76.78 -53.92 28.60
CA ASN A 501 77.38 -55.23 28.34
C ASN A 501 78.84 -55.10 27.83
N LEU A 502 79.11 -54.14 26.95
CA LEU A 502 80.45 -53.89 26.44
C LEU A 502 81.39 -53.37 27.53
N GLN A 503 80.90 -52.48 28.41
CA GLN A 503 81.65 -52.02 29.58
C GLN A 503 82.03 -53.19 30.49
N VAL A 504 81.08 -54.07 30.84
CA VAL A 504 81.36 -55.28 31.64
C VAL A 504 82.41 -56.16 30.97
N LYS A 505 82.32 -56.37 29.65
CA LYS A 505 83.30 -57.17 28.90
C LYS A 505 84.69 -56.53 28.90
N THR A 506 84.75 -55.21 28.77
CA THR A 506 86.01 -54.44 28.80
C THR A 506 86.66 -54.49 30.17
N GLU A 507 85.87 -54.38 31.26
CA GLU A 507 86.36 -54.56 32.63
C GLU A 507 86.89 -55.97 32.87
N GLN A 508 86.19 -57.00 32.37
CA GLN A 508 86.67 -58.38 32.44
C GLN A 508 87.99 -58.57 31.69
N GLN A 509 88.11 -58.04 30.47
CA GLN A 509 89.36 -58.08 29.69
C GLN A 509 90.50 -57.34 30.40
N SER A 510 90.19 -56.20 31.03
CA SER A 510 91.17 -55.41 31.79
C SER A 510 91.67 -56.17 33.02
N LYS A 511 90.79 -56.88 33.73
CA LYS A 511 91.17 -57.79 34.83
C LYS A 511 92.05 -58.94 34.36
N VAL A 512 91.70 -59.58 33.25
CA VAL A 512 92.52 -60.66 32.66
C VAL A 512 93.89 -60.14 32.26
N LEU A 513 93.95 -58.95 31.64
CA LEU A 513 95.22 -58.32 31.25
C LEU A 513 96.08 -57.99 32.48
N GLN A 514 95.49 -57.46 33.56
CA GLN A 514 96.21 -57.23 34.81
C GLN A 514 96.78 -58.53 35.39
N GLN A 515 96.00 -59.61 35.43
CA GLN A 515 96.47 -60.92 35.89
C GLN A 515 97.61 -61.48 35.03
N LEU A 516 97.55 -61.27 33.71
CA LEU A 516 98.62 -61.66 32.79
C LEU A 516 99.89 -60.83 33.02
N LEU A 517 99.77 -59.51 33.18
CA LEU A 517 100.90 -58.62 33.49
C LEU A 517 101.56 -58.97 34.83
N GLU A 518 100.77 -59.31 35.85
CA GLU A 518 101.26 -59.77 37.14
C GLU A 518 102.04 -61.09 37.02
N ARG A 519 101.53 -62.05 36.22
CA ARG A 519 102.25 -63.29 35.92
C ARG A 519 103.54 -63.07 35.13
N VAL A 520 103.55 -62.16 34.16
CA VAL A 520 104.76 -61.81 33.39
C VAL A 520 105.80 -61.16 34.30
N SER A 521 105.40 -60.24 35.17
CA SER A 521 106.29 -59.65 36.18
C SER A 521 106.89 -60.70 37.12
N ILE A 522 106.12 -61.69 37.56
CA ILE A 522 106.64 -62.82 38.35
C ILE A 522 107.68 -63.63 37.56
N ILE A 523 107.46 -63.87 36.26
CA ILE A 523 108.40 -64.60 35.39
C ILE A 523 109.68 -63.79 35.12
N GLU A 524 109.57 -62.49 34.85
CA GLU A 524 110.72 -61.59 34.64
C GLU A 524 111.61 -61.52 35.89
N ASN A 525 111.00 -61.49 37.08
CA ASN A 525 111.72 -61.54 38.36
C ASN A 525 112.37 -62.92 38.63
N ALA A 526 111.82 -64.02 38.09
CA ALA A 526 112.38 -65.36 38.24
C ALA A 526 113.56 -65.64 37.30
N ASN A 527 113.65 -64.97 36.15
CA ASN A 527 114.76 -65.09 35.18
C ASN A 527 115.93 -64.11 35.44
N SER A 528 115.82 -63.26 36.47
CA SER A 528 116.83 -62.25 36.83
C SER A 528 117.73 -62.66 38.01
N ASN A 529 117.61 -63.91 38.48
CA ASN A 529 118.51 -64.57 39.44
C ASN A 529 119.14 -65.79 38.77
#